data_AF-A0A8S3X8Z0-F1
#
_entry.id   AF-A0A8S3X8Z0-F1
#
_cell.length_a   1.000
_cell.length_b   1.000
_cell.length_c   1.000
_cell.angle_alpha   90.00
_cell.angle_beta   90.00
_cell.angle_gamma   90.00
#
_symmetry.space_group_name_H-M   'P 1'
#
loop_
_entity.id
_entity.type
_entity.pdbx_description
1 polymer ?
#
loop_
_entity_poly.entity_id
_entity_poly.type
_entity_poly.pdbx_seq_one_letter_code
_entity_poly.pdbx_strand_id
1 'polypeptide(L)' 'MLAIRSLMRNNAQIYNNVAQQRKMSAIAIPARSKVTKGEMIFLASTMFVGWCAIPAWVLVNLKNYRDKE' A
#
# COMPACT_ATOMS: atom_id res chain seq x y z
N MET A 1 6.93 -13.70 17.71
CA MET A 1 6.22 -14.73 16.90
C MET A 1 4.71 -14.47 16.70
N LEU A 2 4.13 -13.38 17.23
CA LEU A 2 2.69 -13.10 17.14
C LEU A 2 2.27 -12.29 15.89
N ALA A 3 3.15 -11.48 15.32
CA ALA A 3 2.86 -10.64 14.16
C ALA A 3 2.80 -11.41 12.81
N ILE A 4 3.55 -12.50 12.68
CA ILE A 4 3.56 -13.33 11.45
C ILE A 4 2.22 -14.07 11.28
N ARG A 5 1.60 -14.48 12.40
CA ARG A 5 0.31 -15.17 12.39
C ARG A 5 -0.87 -14.24 12.08
N SER A 6 -0.79 -12.96 12.46
CA SER A 6 -1.81 -11.95 12.10
C SER A 6 -1.72 -11.55 10.63
N LEU A 7 -0.51 -11.43 10.07
CA LEU A 7 -0.29 -11.15 8.64
C LEU A 7 -0.89 -12.23 7.74
N MET A 8 -0.65 -13.51 8.04
CA MET A 8 -1.21 -14.63 7.26
C MET A 8 -2.74 -14.69 7.31
N ARG A 9 -3.36 -14.32 8.44
CA ARG A 9 -4.83 -14.30 8.60
C ARG A 9 -5.48 -13.08 7.92
N ASN A 10 -4.75 -11.96 7.82
CA ASN A 10 -5.21 -10.76 7.11
C ASN A 10 -5.27 -10.94 5.59
N ASN A 11 -4.43 -11.81 5.00
CA ASN A 11 -4.46 -12.07 3.55
C ASN A 11 -5.81 -12.62 3.07
N ALA A 12 -6.46 -13.48 3.87
CA ALA A 12 -7.79 -14.00 3.55
C ALA A 12 -8.88 -12.90 3.59
N GLN A 13 -8.70 -11.85 4.40
CA GLN A 13 -9.63 -10.72 4.44
C GLN A 13 -9.39 -9.74 3.28
N ILE A 14 -8.14 -9.56 2.85
CA ILE A 14 -7.80 -8.75 1.68
C ILE A 14 -8.41 -9.38 0.42
N TYR A 15 -8.28 -10.69 0.24
CA TYR A 15 -8.85 -11.39 -0.92
C TYR A 15 -10.38 -11.24 -1.02
N ASN A 16 -11.08 -11.38 0.11
CA ASN A 16 -12.53 -11.17 0.17
C ASN A 16 -12.95 -9.70 0.00
N ASN A 17 -12.09 -8.73 0.31
CA ASN A 17 -12.37 -7.31 0.09
C ASN A 17 -12.05 -6.86 -1.35
N VAL A 18 -11.09 -7.50 -2.03
CA VAL A 18 -10.72 -7.23 -3.42
C VAL A 18 -11.70 -7.88 -4.40
N ALA A 19 -12.20 -9.08 -4.09
CA ALA A 19 -13.16 -9.79 -4.95
C ALA A 19 -14.60 -9.26 -4.83
N GLN A 20 -14.94 -8.51 -3.78
CA GLN A 20 -16.27 -7.97 -3.60
C GLN A 20 -16.39 -6.63 -4.35
N GLN A 21 -16.95 -6.65 -5.55
CA GLN A 21 -17.40 -5.46 -6.27
C GLN A 21 -18.51 -4.79 -5.44
N ARG A 22 -18.13 -3.91 -4.51
CA ARG A 22 -19.08 -3.33 -3.55
C ARG A 22 -20.04 -2.41 -4.30
N LYS A 23 -21.33 -2.75 -4.28
CA LYS A 23 -22.40 -1.75 -4.35
C LYS A 23 -22.22 -0.85 -3.12
N MET A 24 -21.39 0.18 -3.23
CA MET A 24 -21.23 1.18 -2.17
C MET A 24 -22.55 1.92 -2.05
N SER A 25 -23.39 1.52 -1.09
CA SER A 25 -24.49 2.36 -0.64
C SER A 25 -23.93 3.70 -0.17
N ALA A 26 -24.66 4.80 -0.42
CA ALA A 26 -24.29 6.13 0.06
C ALA A 26 -24.17 6.21 1.60
N ILE A 27 -24.71 5.20 2.30
CA ILE A 27 -24.58 5.00 3.74
C ILE A 27 -23.50 3.94 3.97
N ALA A 28 -22.37 4.33 4.54
CA ALA A 28 -21.29 3.42 4.92
C ALA A 28 -21.62 2.73 6.25
N ILE A 29 -21.63 1.39 6.24
CA ILE A 29 -21.65 0.60 7.48
C ILE A 29 -20.31 0.74 8.24
N PRO A 30 -20.28 0.54 9.58
CA PRO A 30 -19.04 0.63 10.34
C PRO A 30 -17.97 -0.35 9.83
N ALA A 31 -16.71 0.09 9.90
CA ALA A 31 -15.58 -0.73 9.44
C ALA A 31 -15.48 -2.03 10.25
N ARG A 32 -15.41 -3.17 9.55
CA ARG A 32 -15.24 -4.50 10.18
C ARG A 32 -13.89 -4.66 10.88
N SER A 33 -12.86 -3.98 10.37
CA SER A 33 -11.55 -3.85 11.00
C SER A 33 -11.22 -2.37 11.07
N LYS A 34 -10.93 -1.87 12.28
CA LYS A 34 -10.54 -0.48 12.49
C LYS A 34 -9.06 -0.34 12.13
N VAL A 35 -8.76 0.56 11.20
CA VAL A 35 -7.38 0.96 10.91
C VAL A 35 -7.03 2.09 11.86
N THR A 36 -5.95 1.91 12.61
CA THR A 36 -5.43 2.94 13.51
C THR A 36 -4.75 4.07 12.73
N LYS A 37 -4.64 5.27 13.33
CA LYS A 37 -3.93 6.40 12.70
C LYS A 37 -2.47 6.03 12.35
N GLY A 38 -1.81 5.22 13.17
CA GLY A 38 -0.45 4.75 12.92
C GLY A 38 -0.35 3.85 11.69
N GLU A 39 -1.26 2.87 11.56
CA GLU A 39 -1.33 2.01 10.37
C GLU A 39 -1.64 2.80 9.10
N MET A 40 -2.48 3.83 9.20
CA MET A 40 -2.80 4.71 8.08
C MET A 40 -1.59 5.54 7.63
N ILE A 41 -0.81 6.09 8.57
CA ILE A 41 0.41 6.83 8.27
C ILE A 41 1.45 5.91 7.64
N PHE A 42 1.62 4.69 8.18
CA PHE A 42 2.52 3.69 7.63
C PHE A 42 2.13 3.28 6.21
N LEU A 43 0.84 3.08 5.95
CA LEU A 43 0.35 2.78 4.60
C LEU A 43 0.60 3.95 3.63
N ALA A 44 0.31 5.18 4.07
CA ALA A 44 0.52 6.36 3.23
C ALA A 44 2.01 6.57 2.88
N SER A 45 2.91 6.40 3.85
CA SER A 45 4.35 6.54 3.62
C SER A 45 4.89 5.45 2.69
N THR A 46 4.46 4.20 2.85
CA THR A 46 4.88 3.11 1.97
C THR A 46 4.40 3.30 0.54
N MET A 47 3.16 3.77 0.33
CA MET A 47 2.66 4.12 -1.00
C MET A 47 3.48 5.24 -1.64
N PHE A 48 3.76 6.31 -0.88
CA PHE A 48 4.52 7.47 -1.38
C PHE A 48 5.97 7.10 -1.73
N VAL A 49 6.68 6.41 -0.83
CA VAL A 49 8.06 5.98 -1.08
C VAL A 49 8.12 5.01 -2.26
N GLY A 50 7.18 4.06 -2.35
CA GLY A 50 7.10 3.13 -3.48
C GLY A 50 6.92 3.85 -4.81
N TRP A 51 6.07 4.88 -4.86
CA TRP A 51 5.86 5.69 -6.06
C TRP A 51 7.09 6.51 -6.44
N CYS A 52 7.78 7.11 -5.45
CA CYS A 52 8.91 7.98 -5.68
C CYS A 52 10.25 7.24 -5.92
N ALA A 53 10.38 5.97 -5.51
CA ALA A 53 11.64 5.25 -5.55
C ALA A 53 12.22 5.12 -6.96
N ILE A 54 11.40 4.71 -7.94
CA ILE A 54 11.85 4.48 -9.32
C ILE A 54 12.21 5.81 -10.02
N PRO A 55 11.34 6.84 -10.02
CA PRO A 55 11.71 8.13 -10.62
C PRO A 55 12.95 8.76 -9.96
N ALA A 56 13.07 8.69 -8.63
CA ALA A 56 14.24 9.21 -7.94
C ALA A 56 15.53 8.50 -8.40
N TRP A 57 15.51 7.16 -8.51
CA TRP A 57 16.65 6.40 -9.03
C TRP A 57 17.05 6.83 -10.45
N VAL A 58 16.06 6.97 -11.34
CA VAL A 58 16.30 7.38 -12.72
C VAL A 58 16.90 8.78 -12.78
N LEU A 59 16.34 9.73 -12.04
CA LEU A 59 16.80 11.12 -12.02
C LEU A 59 18.21 11.26 -11.44
N VAL A 60 18.55 10.49 -10.39
CA VAL A 60 19.90 10.47 -9.82
C VAL A 60 20.92 9.90 -10.81
N ASN A 61 20.54 8.88 -11.58
CA ASN A 61 21.42 8.23 -12.55
C ASN A 61 21.40 8.86 -13.94
N LEU A 62 20.73 10.00 -14.13
CA LEU A 62 20.56 10.62 -15.45
C LEU A 62 21.90 10.89 -16.15
N LYS A 63 22.93 11.30 -15.40
CA LYS A 63 24.28 11.54 -15.92
C LYS A 63 24.92 10.27 -16.52
N ASN A 64 24.76 9.13 -15.84
CA ASN A 64 25.27 7.84 -16.29
C ASN A 64 24.61 7.34 -17.59
N TYR A 65 23.39 7.82 -17.89
CA TYR A 65 22.71 7.52 -19.15
C TYR A 65 23.09 8.48 -20.27
N ARG A 66 23.55 9.70 -19.93
CA ARG A 66 23.81 10.77 -20.89
C ARG A 66 25.22 10.75 -21.47
N ASP A 67 26.21 10.35 -20.68
CA ASP A 67 27.63 10.41 -21.08
C ASP A 67 28.11 9.12 -21.78
N LYS A 68 27.22 8.44 -22.53
CA LYS A 68 27.50 7.18 -23.26
C LYS A 68 27.73 7.36 -24.76
N GLU A 69 28.02 8.58 -25.19
CA GLU A 69 28.56 8.90 -26.52
C GLU A 69 30.02 9.34 -26.38
#